data_AF-A0A2V8PDA0-F1
#
_entry.id   AF-A0A2V8PDA0-F1
#
_cell.length_a   1.000
_cell.length_b   1.000
_cell.length_c   1.000
_cell.angle_alpha   90.00
_cell.angle_beta   90.00
_cell.angle_gamma   90.00
#
_symmetry.space_group_name_H-M   'P 1'
#
loop_
_entity.id
_entity.type
_entity.pdbx_description
1 polymer ?
#
loop_
_entity_poly.entity_id
_entity_poly.type
_entity_poly.pdbx_seq_one_letter_code
_entity_poly.pdbx_strand_id
1 'polypeptide(L)'
;MTPSVTQSKLFPTNRTVTNLAQNVAGLDFTIADNPIDDTASFVTQQYRDFLNREPDPKGLAFWSNEIVGCAFPWPECQQAKRINVSAAFFLSTEFQQTGYLVERIYKAAYGDGTGTAIVNGAHFQLPVPIIRFNEFLPDTQKIGQGVIVGQAGWEQQLESNKQSFTTEFVQRARFITALPASMTPAEFVDKLFMNAGVKPSASERADATNEFGSATTSADTTARARALRRMAENSTLTQQEFNRAFVLMQYFGYLRRDPNDGSDTDYSGYDFWLTKLNQFNGNFVNAELVKAFITSAEYRQRFGP
;
A
#
# COMPACT_ATOMS: atom_id res chain seq x y z
N MET A 1 -13.94 14.25 -5.24
CA MET A 1 -12.56 14.63 -5.44
C MET A 1 -11.80 13.37 -5.72
N THR A 2 -11.17 13.39 -6.89
CA THR A 2 -10.37 12.28 -7.39
C THR A 2 -9.12 12.15 -6.53
N PRO A 3 -8.70 10.93 -6.18
CA PRO A 3 -7.37 10.68 -5.65
C PRO A 3 -6.35 11.39 -6.56
N SER A 4 -5.56 12.29 -5.98
CA SER A 4 -4.56 13.03 -6.72
C SER A 4 -3.46 12.06 -7.17
N VAL A 5 -3.35 11.83 -8.48
CA VAL A 5 -2.31 11.01 -9.10
C VAL A 5 -1.67 11.83 -10.21
N THR A 6 -0.34 11.89 -10.26
CA THR A 6 0.36 12.44 -11.41
C THR A 6 0.14 11.53 -12.62
N GLN A 7 -0.49 12.03 -13.70
CA GLN A 7 -0.88 11.22 -14.86
C GLN A 7 0.26 10.40 -15.49
N SER A 8 1.52 10.86 -15.37
CA SER A 8 2.70 10.13 -15.85
C SER A 8 2.93 8.78 -15.17
N LYS A 9 2.37 8.55 -13.97
CA LYS A 9 2.42 7.25 -13.27
C LYS A 9 1.28 6.30 -13.65
N LEU A 10 0.20 6.82 -14.28
CA LEU A 10 -0.95 6.01 -14.73
C LEU A 10 -0.69 5.30 -16.05
N PHE A 11 0.28 5.79 -16.83
CA PHE A 11 0.60 5.30 -18.16
C PHE A 11 2.12 5.18 -18.30
N PRO A 12 2.76 4.09 -17.86
CA PRO A 12 4.17 3.87 -18.18
C PRO A 12 4.33 3.90 -19.70
N THR A 13 5.10 4.85 -20.20
CA THR A 13 5.46 4.98 -21.62
C THR A 13 6.32 3.78 -22.02
N ASN A 14 5.67 2.76 -22.58
CA ASN A 14 6.18 1.89 -23.65
C ASN A 14 5.07 0.88 -23.99
N ARG A 15 4.22 1.25 -24.95
CA ARG A 15 3.22 0.36 -25.52
C ARG A 15 3.87 -0.48 -26.62
N THR A 16 4.22 -1.71 -26.29
CA THR A 16 4.21 -2.81 -27.26
C THR A 16 3.16 -3.80 -26.77
N VAL A 17 1.96 -3.69 -27.35
CA VAL A 17 0.92 -4.70 -27.21
C VAL A 17 1.36 -5.87 -28.09
N THR A 18 1.93 -6.91 -27.48
CA THR A 18 2.12 -8.18 -28.19
C THR A 18 0.76 -8.83 -28.35
N ASN A 19 0.38 -8.99 -29.61
CA ASN A 19 -0.90 -9.50 -30.07
C ASN A 19 -1.09 -10.96 -29.61
N LEU A 20 -2.02 -11.22 -28.69
CA LEU A 20 -2.57 -12.56 -28.45
C LEU A 20 -3.99 -12.58 -29.00
N ALA A 21 -4.10 -12.65 -30.32
CA ALA A 21 -5.34 -13.01 -30.97
C ALA A 21 -5.57 -14.52 -30.82
N GLN A 22 -6.57 -14.94 -30.05
CA GLN A 22 -7.47 -16.04 -30.41
C GLN A 22 -8.64 -16.21 -29.43
N ASN A 23 -9.85 -16.23 -30.02
CA ASN A 23 -11.17 -16.64 -29.53
C ASN A 23 -12.13 -15.52 -29.09
N VAL A 24 -12.77 -14.91 -30.09
CA VAL A 24 -14.02 -14.15 -29.95
C VAL A 24 -15.17 -15.03 -30.45
N ALA A 25 -15.97 -15.55 -29.53
CA ALA A 25 -17.32 -16.04 -29.79
C ALA A 25 -18.16 -15.87 -28.51
N GLY A 26 -19.23 -15.08 -28.58
CA GLY A 26 -20.20 -14.90 -27.48
C GLY A 26 -20.26 -13.47 -26.96
N LEU A 27 -20.90 -12.58 -27.70
CA LEU A 27 -21.49 -11.39 -27.08
C LEU A 27 -22.79 -11.85 -26.41
N ASP A 28 -22.69 -12.22 -25.14
CA ASP A 28 -23.84 -12.45 -24.27
C ASP A 28 -24.08 -11.18 -23.44
N PHE A 29 -25.31 -10.68 -23.46
CA PHE A 29 -25.73 -9.54 -22.65
C PHE A 29 -26.19 -10.10 -21.29
N THR A 30 -25.27 -10.71 -20.55
CA THR A 30 -25.57 -11.23 -19.21
C THR A 30 -25.75 -10.06 -18.25
N ILE A 31 -26.79 -10.14 -17.44
CA ILE A 31 -26.88 -9.43 -16.16
C ILE A 31 -25.53 -9.64 -15.47
N ALA A 32 -24.88 -8.61 -14.95
CA ALA A 32 -23.60 -8.78 -14.26
C ALA A 32 -23.71 -9.88 -13.19
N ASP A 33 -23.20 -11.08 -13.46
CA ASP A 33 -23.37 -12.25 -12.58
C ASP A 33 -22.74 -11.98 -11.21
N ASN A 34 -21.70 -11.14 -11.19
CA ASN A 34 -21.09 -10.63 -9.97
C ASN A 34 -21.25 -9.11 -9.88
N PRO A 35 -21.77 -8.54 -8.77
CA PRO A 35 -21.96 -7.09 -8.62
C PRO A 35 -20.70 -6.26 -8.88
N ILE A 36 -19.51 -6.82 -8.66
CA ILE A 36 -18.25 -6.12 -8.90
C ILE A 36 -17.97 -5.88 -10.39
N ASP A 37 -18.68 -6.54 -11.31
CA ASP A 37 -18.50 -6.35 -12.75
C ASP A 37 -19.12 -5.02 -13.21
N ASP A 38 -20.13 -4.50 -12.52
CA ASP A 38 -20.63 -3.14 -12.74
C ASP A 38 -19.54 -2.09 -12.45
N THR A 39 -19.43 -1.09 -13.32
CA THR A 39 -18.36 -0.09 -13.26
C THR A 39 -18.48 0.79 -12.02
N ALA A 40 -19.69 1.23 -11.69
CA ALA A 40 -19.89 2.09 -10.53
C ALA A 40 -19.64 1.32 -9.22
N SER A 41 -20.08 0.07 -9.17
CA SER A 41 -19.83 -0.85 -8.06
C SER A 41 -18.34 -1.14 -7.89
N PHE A 42 -17.61 -1.41 -8.98
CA PHE A 42 -16.16 -1.58 -8.95
C PHE A 42 -15.45 -0.35 -8.39
N VAL A 43 -15.73 0.84 -8.93
CA VAL A 43 -15.11 2.09 -8.47
C VAL A 43 -15.42 2.33 -7.00
N THR A 44 -16.67 2.18 -6.59
CA THR A 44 -17.09 2.31 -5.18
C THR A 44 -16.29 1.37 -4.29
N GLN A 45 -16.08 0.13 -4.73
CA GLN A 45 -15.29 -0.84 -4.00
C GLN A 45 -13.81 -0.45 -3.90
N GLN A 46 -13.22 0.17 -4.93
CA GLN A 46 -11.84 0.67 -4.85
C GLN A 46 -11.71 1.75 -3.74
N TYR A 47 -12.68 2.66 -3.62
CA TYR A 47 -12.68 3.66 -2.54
C TYR A 47 -12.79 3.00 -1.16
N ARG A 48 -13.62 1.97 -1.00
CA ARG A 48 -13.78 1.24 0.27
C ARG A 48 -12.55 0.42 0.64
N ASP A 49 -11.97 -0.29 -0.32
CA ASP A 49 -10.84 -1.19 -0.09
C ASP A 49 -9.55 -0.43 0.19
N PHE A 50 -9.32 0.71 -0.47
CA PHE A 50 -8.05 1.42 -0.37
C PHE A 50 -8.13 2.72 0.43
N LEU A 51 -9.24 3.46 0.35
CA LEU A 51 -9.36 4.78 0.97
C LEU A 51 -10.27 4.80 2.20
N ASN A 52 -10.86 3.66 2.57
CA ASN A 52 -11.74 3.53 3.74
C ASN A 52 -12.91 4.54 3.75
N ARG A 53 -13.44 4.90 2.58
CA ARG A 53 -14.56 5.84 2.43
C ARG A 53 -15.40 5.56 1.20
N GLU A 54 -16.57 6.19 1.12
CA GLU A 54 -17.36 6.24 -0.11
C GLU A 54 -16.78 7.28 -1.10
N PRO A 55 -16.97 7.07 -2.41
CA PRO A 55 -16.75 8.14 -3.38
C PRO A 55 -17.78 9.25 -3.20
N ASP A 56 -17.36 10.52 -3.35
CA ASP A 56 -18.33 11.57 -3.67
C ASP A 56 -18.76 11.49 -5.15
N PRO A 57 -19.88 12.14 -5.52
CA PRO A 57 -20.43 12.03 -6.88
C PRO A 57 -19.45 12.38 -7.99
N LYS A 58 -18.56 13.37 -7.78
CA LYS A 58 -17.56 13.77 -8.78
C LYS A 58 -16.47 12.71 -8.93
N GLY A 59 -16.02 12.14 -7.81
CA GLY A 59 -15.03 11.07 -7.80
C GLY A 59 -15.53 9.79 -8.46
N LEU A 60 -16.78 9.39 -8.18
CA LEU A 60 -17.42 8.23 -8.82
C LEU A 60 -17.55 8.44 -10.33
N ALA A 61 -18.07 9.60 -10.76
CA ALA A 61 -18.26 9.89 -12.17
C ALA A 61 -16.92 9.91 -12.94
N PHE A 62 -15.88 10.53 -12.38
CA PHE A 62 -14.57 10.60 -13.02
C PHE A 62 -14.00 9.20 -13.31
N TRP A 63 -13.88 8.34 -12.30
CA TRP A 63 -13.28 7.02 -12.48
C TRP A 63 -14.15 6.08 -13.31
N SER A 64 -15.48 6.20 -13.20
CA SER A 64 -16.39 5.44 -14.07
C SER A 64 -16.18 5.82 -15.52
N ASN A 65 -16.08 7.12 -15.82
CA ASN A 65 -15.81 7.63 -17.17
C ASN A 65 -14.44 7.20 -17.69
N GLU A 66 -13.42 7.09 -16.83
CA GLU A 66 -12.13 6.54 -17.23
C GLU A 66 -12.19 5.08 -17.66
N ILE A 67 -13.08 4.28 -17.06
CA ILE A 67 -13.29 2.87 -17.42
C ILE A 67 -14.09 2.73 -18.71
N VAL A 68 -15.21 3.46 -18.84
CA VAL A 68 -16.09 3.33 -20.01
C VAL A 68 -15.60 4.12 -21.23
N GLY A 69 -14.72 5.11 -21.03
CA GLY A 69 -14.09 5.93 -22.06
C GLY A 69 -13.05 5.15 -22.90
N CYS A 70 -13.51 4.09 -23.55
CA CYS A 70 -12.70 3.17 -24.34
C CYS A 70 -12.90 3.35 -25.84
N ALA A 71 -11.88 2.98 -26.61
CA ALA A 71 -11.97 2.77 -28.05
C ALA A 71 -11.93 1.26 -28.33
N PHE A 72 -12.36 0.84 -29.54
CA PHE A 72 -12.29 -0.56 -29.96
C PHE A 72 -10.85 -1.11 -29.94
N PRO A 73 -10.59 -2.37 -29.55
CA PRO A 73 -11.57 -3.39 -29.13
C PRO A 73 -12.02 -3.23 -27.67
N TRP A 74 -13.33 -3.41 -27.46
CA TRP A 74 -14.03 -2.91 -26.28
C TRP A 74 -13.76 -3.68 -24.98
N PRO A 75 -13.78 -5.03 -24.94
CA PRO A 75 -13.53 -5.75 -23.68
C PRO A 75 -12.11 -5.57 -23.15
N GLU A 76 -11.11 -5.63 -24.03
CA GLU A 76 -9.70 -5.55 -23.66
C GLU A 76 -9.33 -4.14 -23.17
N CYS A 77 -9.89 -3.10 -23.80
CA CYS A 77 -9.70 -1.74 -23.34
C CYS A 77 -10.27 -1.53 -21.94
N GLN A 78 -11.50 -1.99 -21.69
CA GLN A 78 -12.15 -1.82 -20.38
C GLN A 78 -11.39 -2.57 -19.29
N GLN A 79 -10.92 -3.78 -19.55
CA GLN A 79 -10.09 -4.53 -18.61
C GLN A 79 -8.81 -3.75 -18.27
N ALA A 80 -8.09 -3.26 -19.27
CA ALA A 80 -6.88 -2.47 -19.07
C ALA A 80 -7.16 -1.18 -18.27
N LYS A 81 -8.28 -0.50 -18.55
CA LYS A 81 -8.70 0.68 -17.78
C LYS A 81 -9.06 0.33 -16.34
N ARG A 82 -9.75 -0.77 -16.05
CA ARG A 82 -10.05 -1.22 -14.68
C ARG A 82 -8.77 -1.48 -13.88
N ILE A 83 -7.79 -2.15 -14.49
CA ILE A 83 -6.46 -2.39 -13.91
C ILE A 83 -5.78 -1.06 -13.57
N ASN A 84 -5.76 -0.11 -14.50
CA ASN A 84 -5.11 1.19 -14.29
C ASN A 84 -5.84 2.08 -13.28
N VAL A 85 -7.17 2.11 -13.32
CA VAL A 85 -7.99 2.84 -12.35
C VAL A 85 -7.76 2.30 -10.96
N SER A 86 -7.74 0.98 -10.80
CA SER A 86 -7.37 0.37 -9.52
C SER A 86 -5.98 0.79 -9.05
N ALA A 87 -4.96 0.62 -9.90
CA ALA A 87 -3.59 0.99 -9.57
C ALA A 87 -3.48 2.46 -9.14
N ALA A 88 -4.29 3.35 -9.72
CA ALA A 88 -4.37 4.76 -9.37
C ALA A 88 -4.67 5.00 -7.89
N PHE A 89 -5.48 4.16 -7.24
CA PHE A 89 -5.78 4.31 -5.81
C PHE A 89 -4.54 4.09 -4.95
N PHE A 90 -3.77 3.03 -5.21
CA PHE A 90 -2.50 2.77 -4.53
C PHE A 90 -1.45 3.86 -4.80
N LEU A 91 -1.46 4.42 -6.01
CA LEU A 91 -0.54 5.49 -6.43
C LEU A 91 -0.96 6.87 -5.96
N SER A 92 -2.15 7.03 -5.40
CA SER A 92 -2.67 8.32 -4.98
C SER A 92 -1.91 8.88 -3.79
N THR A 93 -1.84 10.22 -3.70
CA THR A 93 -1.32 10.88 -2.50
C THR A 93 -2.02 10.41 -1.24
N GLU A 94 -3.33 10.20 -1.29
CA GLU A 94 -4.14 9.75 -0.15
C GLU A 94 -3.61 8.41 0.39
N PHE A 95 -3.45 7.41 -0.48
CA PHE A 95 -2.96 6.10 -0.07
C PHE A 95 -1.47 6.07 0.29
N GLN A 96 -0.64 6.82 -0.44
CA GLN A 96 0.80 6.93 -0.14
C GLN A 96 1.07 7.55 1.23
N GLN A 97 0.20 8.46 1.67
CA GLN A 97 0.32 9.20 2.93
C GLN A 97 -0.50 8.57 4.08
N THR A 98 -1.26 7.51 3.79
CA THR A 98 -2.02 6.73 4.78
C THR A 98 -1.50 5.30 4.82
N GLY A 99 -2.01 4.40 3.98
CA GLY A 99 -1.67 2.97 3.98
C GLY A 99 -0.17 2.69 3.87
N TYR A 100 0.51 3.25 2.86
CA TYR A 100 1.95 3.02 2.75
C TYR A 100 2.77 3.68 3.86
N LEU A 101 2.24 4.73 4.48
CA LEU A 101 2.91 5.35 5.63
C LEU A 101 2.80 4.46 6.87
N VAL A 102 1.65 3.83 7.11
CA VAL A 102 1.47 2.85 8.19
C VAL A 102 2.44 1.69 8.02
N GLU A 103 2.54 1.11 6.81
CA GLU A 103 3.49 0.03 6.51
C GLU A 103 4.93 0.44 6.85
N ARG A 104 5.38 1.61 6.39
CA ARG A 104 6.74 2.12 6.67
C ARG A 104 6.98 2.45 8.14
N ILE A 105 5.95 2.87 8.88
CA ILE A 105 6.05 3.09 10.34
C ILE A 105 6.34 1.76 11.04
N TYR A 106 5.66 0.69 10.65
CA TYR A 106 5.92 -0.65 11.17
C TYR A 106 7.31 -1.16 10.79
N LYS A 107 7.74 -0.97 9.53
CA LYS A 107 9.08 -1.30 9.06
C LYS A 107 10.17 -0.56 9.84
N ALA A 108 10.04 0.75 10.04
CA ALA A 108 11.01 1.55 10.81
C ALA A 108 11.03 1.15 12.30
N ALA A 109 9.88 0.78 12.87
CA ALA A 109 9.77 0.40 14.27
C ALA A 109 10.34 -0.99 14.58
N TYR A 110 10.16 -1.94 13.68
CA TYR A 110 10.37 -3.36 13.99
C TYR A 110 11.28 -4.11 13.00
N GLY A 111 11.58 -3.53 11.85
CA GLY A 111 12.28 -4.21 10.76
C GLY A 111 11.35 -5.14 9.97
N ASP A 112 11.95 -6.16 9.34
CA ASP A 112 11.19 -7.21 8.66
C ASP A 112 10.78 -8.32 9.64
N GLY A 113 9.65 -8.96 9.35
CA GLY A 113 9.34 -10.28 9.88
C GLY A 113 10.11 -11.38 9.14
N THR A 114 10.10 -12.59 9.69
CA THR A 114 10.61 -13.78 9.00
C THR A 114 9.44 -14.62 8.51
N GLY A 115 9.35 -14.77 7.19
CA GLY A 115 8.41 -15.68 6.54
C GLY A 115 9.10 -16.93 6.02
N THR A 116 8.30 -17.91 5.61
CA THR A 116 8.76 -19.07 4.82
C THR A 116 8.06 -19.02 3.47
N ALA A 117 8.74 -19.42 2.39
CA ALA A 117 8.15 -19.65 1.07
C ALA A 117 8.66 -20.99 0.52
N ILE A 118 7.90 -21.60 -0.39
CA ILE A 118 8.28 -22.82 -1.11
C ILE A 118 8.64 -22.44 -2.54
N VAL A 119 9.90 -22.66 -2.91
CA VAL A 119 10.41 -22.44 -4.27
C VAL A 119 10.94 -23.77 -4.79
N ASN A 120 10.39 -24.25 -5.91
CA ASN A 120 10.75 -25.54 -6.52
C ASN A 120 10.68 -26.73 -5.53
N GLY A 121 9.72 -26.71 -4.61
CA GLY A 121 9.53 -27.76 -3.60
C GLY A 121 10.44 -27.67 -2.37
N ALA A 122 11.31 -26.65 -2.28
CA ALA A 122 12.17 -26.41 -1.13
C ALA A 122 11.69 -25.21 -0.31
N HIS A 123 11.69 -25.33 1.02
CA HIS A 123 11.39 -24.23 1.93
C HIS A 123 12.57 -23.26 2.04
N PHE A 124 12.28 -21.96 1.96
CA PHE A 124 13.24 -20.87 2.11
C PHE A 124 12.70 -19.81 3.09
N GLN A 125 13.55 -19.32 3.98
CA GLN A 125 13.21 -18.20 4.87
C GLN A 125 13.50 -16.87 4.18
N LEU A 126 12.54 -15.95 4.22
CA LEU A 126 12.64 -14.66 3.55
C LEU A 126 12.19 -13.50 4.47
N PRO A 127 12.74 -12.30 4.29
CA PRO A 127 12.25 -11.11 4.98
C PRO A 127 10.91 -10.67 4.40
N VAL A 128 9.89 -10.56 5.25
CA VAL A 128 8.52 -10.19 4.88
C VAL A 128 8.07 -8.94 5.65
N PRO A 129 7.10 -8.17 5.15
CA PRO A 129 6.52 -7.08 5.92
C PRO A 129 6.02 -7.59 7.28
N ILE A 130 6.39 -6.87 8.34
CA ILE A 130 6.08 -7.26 9.72
C ILE A 130 4.66 -6.92 10.14
N ILE A 131 4.04 -5.96 9.46
CA ILE A 131 2.68 -5.51 9.70
C ILE A 131 1.67 -6.55 9.23
N ARG A 132 0.61 -6.73 10.02
CA ARG A 132 -0.49 -7.65 9.73
C ARG A 132 -1.75 -6.93 9.32
N PHE A 133 -2.66 -7.61 8.61
CA PHE A 133 -3.90 -7.01 8.11
C PHE A 133 -4.74 -6.37 9.24
N ASN A 134 -4.82 -7.05 10.39
CA ASN A 134 -5.56 -6.59 11.56
C ASN A 134 -4.93 -5.36 12.25
N GLU A 135 -3.64 -5.10 12.03
CA GLU A 135 -2.95 -3.89 12.46
C GLU A 135 -3.10 -2.78 11.41
N PHE A 136 -2.94 -3.13 10.14
CA PHE A 136 -2.95 -2.20 9.02
C PHE A 136 -4.27 -1.44 8.88
N LEU A 137 -5.39 -2.14 8.90
CA LEU A 137 -6.69 -1.54 8.63
C LEU A 137 -7.07 -0.44 9.65
N PRO A 138 -7.09 -0.69 10.97
CA PRO A 138 -7.44 0.35 11.93
C PRO A 138 -6.43 1.51 11.95
N ASP A 139 -5.13 1.24 11.75
CA ASP A 139 -4.11 2.28 11.74
C ASP A 139 -4.20 3.18 10.50
N THR A 140 -4.52 2.59 9.35
CA THR A 140 -4.78 3.35 8.12
C THR A 140 -6.03 4.22 8.25
N GLN A 141 -7.09 3.70 8.89
CA GLN A 141 -8.31 4.46 9.17
C GLN A 141 -8.04 5.65 10.10
N LYS A 142 -7.17 5.50 11.11
CA LYS A 142 -6.76 6.60 11.98
C LYS A 142 -6.05 7.71 11.21
N ILE A 143 -5.07 7.38 10.36
CA ILE A 143 -4.37 8.41 9.57
C ILE A 143 -5.31 9.06 8.54
N GLY A 144 -6.18 8.26 7.89
CA GLY A 144 -7.10 8.72 6.85
C GLY A 144 -8.37 9.41 7.36
N GLN A 145 -8.60 9.47 8.67
CA GLN A 145 -9.87 9.95 9.23
C GLN A 145 -10.18 11.39 8.80
N GLY A 146 -11.29 11.56 8.06
CA GLY A 146 -11.72 12.87 7.58
C GLY A 146 -10.83 13.48 6.49
N VAL A 147 -9.88 12.72 5.95
CA VAL A 147 -8.99 13.18 4.87
C VAL A 147 -9.64 12.90 3.53
N ILE A 148 -9.87 13.95 2.74
CA ILE A 148 -10.23 13.85 1.33
C ILE A 148 -9.29 14.78 0.56
N VAL A 149 -8.34 14.20 -0.17
CA VAL A 149 -7.32 14.98 -0.87
C VAL A 149 -7.96 15.96 -1.86
N GLY A 150 -7.53 17.22 -1.79
CA GLY A 150 -8.03 18.33 -2.60
C GLY A 150 -9.18 19.14 -1.95
N GLN A 151 -9.76 18.68 -0.84
CA GLN A 151 -10.74 19.47 -0.09
C GLN A 151 -10.05 20.51 0.77
N ALA A 152 -10.63 21.70 0.96
CA ALA A 152 -10.02 22.73 1.78
C ALA A 152 -9.65 22.20 3.19
N GLY A 153 -8.38 22.35 3.58
CA GLY A 153 -7.87 21.92 4.89
C GLY A 153 -7.41 20.46 4.99
N TRP A 154 -7.45 19.69 3.90
CA TRP A 154 -7.08 18.27 3.92
C TRP A 154 -5.63 18.03 4.37
N GLU A 155 -4.68 18.89 4.00
CA GLU A 155 -3.27 18.77 4.39
C GLU A 155 -3.11 18.90 5.91
N GLN A 156 -3.78 19.89 6.51
CA GLN A 156 -3.74 20.13 7.95
C GLN A 156 -4.39 18.99 8.73
N GLN A 157 -5.53 18.47 8.25
CA GLN A 157 -6.20 17.32 8.86
C GLN A 157 -5.30 16.08 8.80
N LEU A 158 -4.71 15.79 7.64
CA LEU A 158 -3.81 14.67 7.45
C LEU A 158 -2.59 14.79 8.37
N GLU A 159 -1.96 15.97 8.47
CA GLU A 159 -0.82 16.20 9.35
C GLU A 159 -1.19 16.03 10.84
N SER A 160 -2.34 16.54 11.25
CA SER A 160 -2.86 16.33 12.62
C SER A 160 -3.07 14.86 12.94
N ASN A 161 -3.65 14.10 12.00
CA ASN A 161 -3.88 12.66 12.17
C ASN A 161 -2.56 11.89 12.27
N LYS A 162 -1.61 12.24 11.40
CA LYS A 162 -0.25 11.68 11.35
C LYS A 162 0.48 11.83 12.68
N GLN A 163 0.48 13.03 13.26
CA GLN A 163 1.10 13.32 14.56
C GLN A 163 0.42 12.58 15.71
N SER A 164 -0.92 12.59 15.72
CA SER A 164 -1.71 11.90 16.75
C SER A 164 -1.45 10.39 16.71
N PHE A 165 -1.47 9.82 15.51
CA PHE A 165 -1.19 8.39 15.29
C PHE A 165 0.19 7.99 15.78
N THR A 166 1.26 8.70 15.38
CA THR A 166 2.61 8.29 15.82
C THR A 166 2.87 8.54 17.29
N THR A 167 2.26 9.57 17.88
CA THR A 167 2.31 9.78 19.33
C THR A 167 1.69 8.61 20.08
N GLU A 168 0.55 8.09 19.63
CA GLU A 168 -0.06 6.87 20.19
C GLU A 168 0.82 5.63 19.92
N PHE A 169 1.30 5.49 18.68
CA PHE A 169 2.04 4.30 18.24
C PHE A 169 3.30 4.07 19.08
N VAL A 170 4.07 5.11 19.38
CA VAL A 170 5.31 4.99 20.16
C VAL A 170 5.08 4.66 21.63
N GLN A 171 3.84 4.74 22.11
CA GLN A 171 3.45 4.35 23.47
C GLN A 171 2.95 2.90 23.54
N ARG A 172 2.75 2.21 22.41
CA ARG A 172 2.32 0.81 22.39
C ARG A 172 3.36 -0.07 23.08
N ALA A 173 2.90 -1.04 23.87
CA ALA A 173 3.78 -1.98 24.57
C ALA A 173 4.78 -2.67 23.63
N ARG A 174 4.34 -3.11 22.44
CA ARG A 174 5.22 -3.70 21.41
C ARG A 174 6.35 -2.76 20.97
N PHE A 175 6.06 -1.46 20.83
CA PHE A 175 7.06 -0.45 20.48
C PHE A 175 8.05 -0.21 21.62
N ILE A 176 7.56 -0.05 22.85
CA ILE A 176 8.41 0.18 24.03
C ILE A 176 9.32 -1.04 24.29
N THR A 177 8.83 -2.26 24.09
CA THR A 177 9.64 -3.48 24.20
C THR A 177 10.74 -3.55 23.14
N ALA A 178 10.42 -3.20 21.88
CA ALA A 178 11.41 -3.22 20.79
C ALA A 178 12.44 -2.08 20.89
N LEU A 179 12.01 -0.94 21.44
CA LEU A 179 12.78 0.30 21.56
C LEU A 179 12.59 0.85 22.99
N PRO A 180 13.34 0.36 24.01
CA PRO A 180 13.18 0.83 25.38
C PRO A 180 13.46 2.32 25.55
N ALA A 181 12.67 3.00 26.39
CA ALA A 181 12.84 4.42 26.70
C ALA A 181 14.20 4.75 27.34
N SER A 182 14.91 3.74 27.87
CA SER A 182 16.26 3.84 28.43
C SER A 182 17.37 3.98 27.38
N MET A 183 17.09 3.72 26.10
CA MET A 183 18.06 3.96 25.02
C MET A 183 18.45 5.45 25.00
N THR A 184 19.71 5.74 24.66
CA THR A 184 20.10 7.11 24.30
C THR A 184 19.39 7.54 22.99
N PRO A 185 19.24 8.85 22.74
CA PRO A 185 18.70 9.33 21.46
C PRO A 185 19.43 8.79 20.23
N ALA A 186 20.76 8.69 20.30
CA ALA A 186 21.58 8.17 19.21
C ALA A 186 21.30 6.68 18.94
N GLU A 187 21.25 5.84 19.98
CA GLU A 187 20.93 4.41 19.84
C GLU A 187 19.52 4.19 19.31
N PHE A 188 18.55 4.98 19.77
CA PHE A 188 17.17 4.91 19.28
C PHE A 188 17.11 5.22 17.78
N VAL A 189 17.73 6.33 17.35
CA VAL A 189 17.77 6.74 15.93
C VAL A 189 18.50 5.71 15.07
N ASP A 190 19.65 5.20 15.53
CA ASP A 190 20.41 4.17 14.81
C ASP A 190 19.60 2.88 14.65
N LYS A 191 18.83 2.50 15.68
CA LYS A 191 17.96 1.34 15.63
C LYS A 191 16.82 1.52 14.61
N LEU A 192 16.23 2.72 14.51
CA LEU A 192 15.24 3.03 13.47
C LEU A 192 15.81 2.90 12.06
N PHE A 193 17.00 3.46 11.81
CA PHE A 193 17.69 3.33 10.51
C PHE A 193 18.04 1.88 10.18
N MET A 194 18.51 1.12 11.18
CA MET A 194 18.82 -0.30 11.02
C MET A 194 17.58 -1.12 10.68
N ASN A 195 16.47 -0.93 11.40
CA ASN A 195 15.20 -1.58 11.12
C ASN A 195 14.68 -1.23 9.72
N ALA A 196 14.80 0.04 9.33
CA ALA A 196 14.40 0.52 8.01
C ALA A 196 15.30 0.00 6.87
N GLY A 197 16.50 -0.52 7.16
CA GLY A 197 17.46 -0.89 6.12
C GLY A 197 18.03 0.31 5.35
N VAL A 198 17.96 1.51 5.94
CA VAL A 198 18.44 2.75 5.33
C VAL A 198 19.76 3.15 5.98
N LYS A 199 20.79 3.39 5.16
CA LYS A 199 22.04 3.99 5.61
C LYS A 199 21.88 5.52 5.61
N PRO A 200 21.86 6.19 6.77
CA PRO A 200 21.70 7.63 6.82
C PRO A 200 22.95 8.38 6.36
N SER A 201 22.76 9.56 5.80
CA SER A 201 23.79 10.60 5.79
C SER A 201 24.04 11.15 7.21
N ALA A 202 25.18 11.80 7.41
CA ALA A 202 25.51 12.42 8.70
C ALA A 202 24.46 13.45 9.13
N SER A 203 23.92 14.22 8.18
CA SER A 203 22.88 15.22 8.45
C SER A 203 21.54 14.59 8.81
N GLU A 204 21.09 13.56 8.09
CA GLU A 204 19.82 12.89 8.41
C GLU A 204 19.84 12.28 9.82
N ARG A 205 20.96 11.64 10.18
CA ARG A 205 21.16 11.09 11.52
C ARG A 205 21.18 12.18 12.59
N ALA A 206 21.88 13.29 12.33
CA ALA A 206 21.94 14.42 13.25
C ALA A 206 20.56 15.03 13.47
N ASP A 207 19.80 15.30 12.41
CA ASP A 207 18.45 15.88 12.49
C ASP A 207 17.49 14.99 13.28
N ALA A 208 17.51 13.67 13.04
CA ALA A 208 16.69 12.72 13.79
C ALA A 208 17.08 12.66 15.28
N THR A 209 18.37 12.80 15.59
CA THR A 209 18.86 12.83 16.98
C THR A 209 18.49 14.15 17.67
N ASN A 210 18.52 15.27 16.93
CA ASN A 210 18.19 16.60 17.43
C ASN A 210 16.72 16.74 17.83
N GLU A 211 15.83 15.83 17.39
CA GLU A 211 14.43 15.77 17.86
C GLU A 211 14.34 15.63 19.39
N PHE A 212 15.39 15.11 20.04
CA PHE A 212 15.47 14.89 21.49
C PHE A 212 16.20 16.02 22.25
N GLY A 213 16.74 17.03 21.55
CA GLY A 213 17.48 18.13 22.18
C GLY A 213 18.65 17.65 23.05
N SER A 214 18.70 18.11 24.30
CA SER A 214 19.74 17.75 25.27
C SER A 214 19.38 16.53 26.15
N ALA A 215 18.34 15.77 25.79
CA ALA A 215 17.94 14.60 26.56
C ALA A 215 19.03 13.51 26.53
N THR A 216 19.24 12.84 27.65
CA THR A 216 20.19 11.72 27.77
C THR A 216 19.56 10.37 27.45
N THR A 217 18.23 10.30 27.39
CA THR A 217 17.46 9.10 27.05
C THR A 217 16.40 9.43 26.02
N SER A 218 15.85 8.41 25.37
CA SER A 218 14.79 8.51 24.39
C SER A 218 13.38 8.54 25.01
N ALA A 219 13.24 8.83 26.31
CA ALA A 219 11.96 8.77 27.02
C ALA A 219 10.91 9.79 26.57
N ASP A 220 11.31 10.90 25.92
CA ASP A 220 10.37 11.89 25.38
C ASP A 220 9.52 11.28 24.25
N THR A 221 8.24 11.09 24.54
CA THR A 221 7.26 10.50 23.63
C THR A 221 7.11 11.30 22.34
N THR A 222 7.13 12.63 22.42
CA THR A 222 6.94 13.50 21.25
C THR A 222 8.18 13.45 20.36
N ALA A 223 9.37 13.44 20.96
CA ALA A 223 10.63 13.29 20.21
C ALA A 223 10.71 11.93 19.49
N ARG A 224 10.32 10.84 20.16
CA ARG A 224 10.23 9.51 19.54
C ARG A 224 9.28 9.50 18.35
N ALA A 225 8.10 10.12 18.50
CA ALA A 225 7.11 10.19 17.44
C ALA A 225 7.66 10.96 16.22
N ARG A 226 8.31 12.11 16.42
CA ARG A 226 8.94 12.88 15.33
C ARG A 226 10.09 12.13 14.65
N ALA A 227 10.97 11.49 15.43
CA ALA A 227 12.07 10.69 14.88
C ALA A 227 11.56 9.48 14.08
N LEU A 228 10.52 8.78 14.56
CA LEU A 228 9.88 7.68 13.84
C LEU A 228 9.24 8.17 12.52
N ARG A 229 8.55 9.31 12.55
CA ARG A 229 7.98 9.95 11.35
C ARG A 229 9.03 10.28 10.32
N ARG A 230 10.11 10.93 10.75
CA ARG A 230 11.24 11.27 9.89
C ARG A 230 11.82 10.05 9.18
N MET A 231 11.93 8.91 9.88
CA MET A 231 12.36 7.66 9.25
C MET A 231 11.29 7.10 8.29
N ALA A 232 10.04 6.98 8.71
CA ALA A 232 8.97 6.42 7.88
C ALA A 232 8.67 7.22 6.60
N GLU A 233 8.98 8.52 6.60
CA GLU A 233 8.83 9.43 5.46
C GLU A 233 10.15 9.70 4.72
N ASN A 234 11.23 9.01 5.10
CA ASN A 234 12.50 9.08 4.37
C ASN A 234 12.31 8.60 2.92
N SER A 235 12.89 9.34 1.97
CA SER A 235 12.74 9.05 0.54
C SER A 235 13.34 7.71 0.14
N THR A 236 14.47 7.32 0.76
CA THR A 236 15.12 6.04 0.50
C THR A 236 14.23 4.88 0.95
N LEU A 237 13.68 4.96 2.17
CA LEU A 237 12.74 3.94 2.67
C LEU A 237 11.48 3.88 1.81
N THR A 238 10.94 5.04 1.42
CA THR A 238 9.77 5.14 0.54
C THR A 238 10.01 4.42 -0.79
N GLN A 239 11.19 4.57 -1.37
CA GLN A 239 11.55 3.89 -2.63
C GLN A 239 11.77 2.39 -2.43
N GLN A 240 12.49 1.99 -1.38
CA GLN A 240 12.84 0.60 -1.10
C GLN A 240 11.60 -0.27 -0.81
N GLU A 241 10.65 0.24 -0.04
CA GLU A 241 9.46 -0.53 0.35
C GLU A 241 8.33 -0.46 -0.66
N PHE A 242 8.39 0.40 -1.69
CA PHE A 242 7.25 0.62 -2.58
C PHE A 242 6.70 -0.67 -3.20
N ASN A 243 7.55 -1.52 -3.80
CA ASN A 243 7.10 -2.77 -4.43
C ASN A 243 6.63 -3.81 -3.39
N ARG A 244 7.32 -3.89 -2.24
CA ARG A 244 6.95 -4.79 -1.13
C ARG A 244 5.57 -4.45 -0.58
N ALA A 245 5.38 -3.17 -0.25
CA ALA A 245 4.09 -2.64 0.18
C ALA A 245 3.03 -2.81 -0.91
N PHE A 246 3.33 -2.51 -2.19
CA PHE A 246 2.32 -2.61 -3.24
C PHE A 246 1.76 -4.04 -3.41
N VAL A 247 2.63 -5.06 -3.34
CA VAL A 247 2.19 -6.47 -3.32
C VAL A 247 1.40 -6.79 -2.06
N LEU A 248 1.87 -6.36 -0.89
CA LEU A 248 1.16 -6.56 0.38
C LEU A 248 -0.26 -5.97 0.34
N MET A 249 -0.42 -4.79 -0.25
CA MET A 249 -1.72 -4.13 -0.33
C MET A 249 -2.70 -4.81 -1.29
N GLN A 250 -2.23 -5.69 -2.18
CA GLN A 250 -3.14 -6.55 -2.94
C GLN A 250 -3.84 -7.55 -2.01
N TYR A 251 -3.10 -8.18 -1.10
CA TYR A 251 -3.66 -9.08 -0.09
C TYR A 251 -4.56 -8.33 0.88
N PHE A 252 -4.10 -7.20 1.43
CA PHE A 252 -4.87 -6.45 2.42
C PHE A 252 -6.13 -5.81 1.84
N GLY A 253 -6.05 -5.18 0.67
CA GLY A 253 -7.19 -4.48 0.10
C GLY A 253 -8.18 -5.40 -0.60
N TYR A 254 -7.71 -6.36 -1.39
CA TYR A 254 -8.60 -7.26 -2.13
C TYR A 254 -9.02 -8.49 -1.33
N LEU A 255 -8.06 -9.16 -0.69
CA LEU A 255 -8.34 -10.44 -0.04
C LEU A 255 -8.71 -10.27 1.44
N ARG A 256 -8.46 -9.08 2.01
CA ARG A 256 -8.76 -8.73 3.40
C ARG A 256 -8.11 -9.73 4.40
N ARG A 257 -6.89 -10.18 4.11
CA ARG A 257 -6.12 -11.14 4.93
C ARG A 257 -4.61 -10.96 4.78
N ASP A 258 -3.85 -11.60 5.66
CA ASP A 258 -2.39 -11.70 5.52
C ASP A 258 -1.97 -12.62 4.36
N PRO A 259 -0.77 -12.44 3.76
CA PRO A 259 -0.35 -13.26 2.63
C PRO A 259 -0.18 -14.75 2.92
N ASN A 260 -0.04 -15.12 4.19
CA ASN A 260 0.16 -16.49 4.67
C ASN A 260 -1.05 -17.07 5.41
N ASP A 261 -2.23 -16.48 5.20
CA ASP A 261 -3.49 -16.87 5.84
C ASP A 261 -4.50 -17.38 4.80
N GLY A 262 -5.60 -17.98 5.26
CA GLY A 262 -6.66 -18.49 4.39
C GLY A 262 -6.27 -19.80 3.72
N SER A 263 -6.29 -19.83 2.38
CA SER A 263 -5.80 -20.98 1.61
C SER A 263 -4.27 -21.06 1.53
N ASP A 264 -3.60 -19.94 1.79
CA ASP A 264 -2.14 -19.87 1.82
C ASP A 264 -1.66 -20.19 3.23
N THR A 265 -0.60 -20.99 3.38
CA THR A 265 0.00 -21.34 4.68
C THR A 265 1.40 -20.76 4.86
N ASP A 266 1.89 -20.04 3.85
CA ASP A 266 3.23 -19.47 3.78
C ASP A 266 3.25 -18.24 2.86
N TYR A 267 4.42 -17.67 2.59
CA TYR A 267 4.59 -16.46 1.78
C TYR A 267 4.93 -16.74 0.31
N SER A 268 4.72 -17.95 -0.20
CA SER A 268 5.06 -18.30 -1.60
C SER A 268 4.37 -17.39 -2.60
N GLY A 269 3.09 -17.07 -2.38
CA GLY A 269 2.35 -16.16 -3.25
C GLY A 269 2.91 -14.73 -3.20
N TYR A 270 3.20 -14.22 -2.00
CA TYR A 270 3.79 -12.89 -1.82
C TYR A 270 5.15 -12.79 -2.52
N ASP A 271 6.02 -13.78 -2.32
CA ASP A 271 7.35 -13.84 -2.93
C ASP A 271 7.28 -13.94 -4.45
N PHE A 272 6.37 -14.77 -4.98
CA PHE A 272 6.12 -14.87 -6.42
C PHE A 272 5.75 -13.51 -7.03
N TRP A 273 4.78 -12.82 -6.44
CA TRP A 273 4.31 -11.53 -6.95
C TRP A 273 5.36 -10.44 -6.82
N LEU A 274 6.09 -10.40 -5.70
CA LEU A 274 7.19 -9.46 -5.50
C LEU A 274 8.32 -9.68 -6.51
N THR A 275 8.71 -10.94 -6.72
CA THR A 275 9.72 -11.31 -7.70
C THR A 275 9.30 -10.93 -9.11
N LYS A 276 8.06 -11.25 -9.51
CA LYS A 276 7.52 -10.89 -10.83
C LYS A 276 7.44 -9.38 -11.01
N LEU A 277 6.98 -8.64 -10.00
CA LEU A 277 6.93 -7.18 -10.05
C LEU A 277 8.32 -6.56 -10.21
N ASN A 278 9.31 -7.05 -9.47
CA ASN A 278 10.70 -6.59 -9.57
C ASN A 278 11.33 -6.91 -10.93
N GLN A 279 11.05 -8.10 -11.50
CA GLN A 279 11.51 -8.47 -12.84
C GLN A 279 11.04 -7.49 -13.91
N PHE A 280 9.84 -6.92 -13.75
CA PHE A 280 9.28 -5.91 -14.64
C PHE A 280 9.52 -4.47 -14.15
N ASN A 281 10.51 -4.25 -13.28
CA ASN A 281 10.89 -2.93 -12.77
C ASN A 281 9.72 -2.14 -12.14
N GLY A 282 8.84 -2.83 -11.41
CA GLY A 282 7.66 -2.20 -10.80
C GLY A 282 6.47 -2.00 -11.75
N ASN A 283 6.57 -2.43 -13.01
CA ASN A 283 5.46 -2.36 -13.96
C ASN A 283 4.40 -3.42 -13.64
N PHE A 284 3.35 -3.02 -12.92
CA PHE A 284 2.25 -3.88 -12.50
C PHE A 284 1.41 -4.44 -13.66
N VAL A 285 1.42 -3.79 -14.83
CA VAL A 285 0.72 -4.28 -16.01
C VAL A 285 1.46 -5.48 -16.58
N ASN A 286 2.77 -5.36 -16.79
CA ASN A 286 3.60 -6.46 -17.29
C ASN A 286 3.73 -7.60 -16.27
N ALA A 287 3.74 -7.26 -14.98
CA ALA A 287 3.69 -8.25 -13.90
C ALA A 287 2.29 -8.89 -13.76
N GLU A 288 1.26 -8.34 -14.40
CA GLU A 288 -0.16 -8.72 -14.25
C GLU A 288 -0.66 -8.71 -12.80
N LEU A 289 0.00 -7.96 -11.91
CA LEU A 289 -0.22 -8.01 -10.48
C LEU A 289 -1.67 -7.67 -10.14
N VAL A 290 -2.09 -6.44 -10.45
CA VAL A 290 -3.45 -5.97 -10.12
C VAL A 290 -4.51 -6.82 -10.85
N LYS A 291 -4.26 -7.19 -12.11
CA LYS A 291 -5.14 -8.05 -12.90
C LYS A 291 -5.45 -9.36 -12.17
N ALA A 292 -4.40 -10.05 -11.69
CA ALA A 292 -4.55 -11.34 -11.05
C ALA A 292 -5.40 -11.29 -9.78
N PHE A 293 -5.31 -10.21 -9.00
CA PHE A 293 -6.11 -10.06 -7.78
C PHE A 293 -7.55 -9.62 -8.06
N ILE A 294 -7.81 -8.68 -8.98
CA ILE A 294 -9.19 -8.24 -9.28
C ILE A 294 -10.02 -9.29 -10.02
N THR A 295 -9.38 -10.27 -10.66
CA THR A 295 -10.07 -11.40 -11.31
C THR A 295 -10.00 -12.69 -10.49
N SER A 296 -9.38 -12.68 -9.30
CA SER A 296 -9.25 -13.89 -8.49
C SER A 296 -10.64 -14.35 -8.03
N ALA A 297 -10.82 -15.67 -7.93
CA ALA A 297 -12.05 -16.25 -7.39
C ALA A 297 -12.30 -15.74 -5.98
N GLU A 298 -11.26 -15.65 -5.15
CA GLU A 298 -11.34 -15.17 -3.77
C GLU A 298 -11.86 -13.72 -3.68
N TYR A 299 -11.37 -12.79 -4.52
CA TYR A 299 -11.88 -11.43 -4.52
C TYR A 299 -13.32 -11.36 -5.02
N ARG A 300 -13.64 -12.06 -6.11
CA ARG A 300 -15.00 -12.07 -6.69
C ARG A 300 -16.04 -12.64 -5.72
N GLN A 301 -15.68 -13.69 -4.98
CA GLN A 301 -16.54 -14.33 -3.97
C GLN A 301 -16.94 -13.42 -2.82
N ARG A 302 -16.27 -12.27 -2.63
CA ARG A 302 -16.72 -11.24 -1.67
C ARG A 302 -18.05 -10.58 -2.03
N PHE A 303 -18.47 -10.65 -3.30
CA PHE A 303 -19.61 -9.89 -3.83
C PHE A 303 -20.70 -10.78 -4.44
N GLY A 304 -20.37 -12.01 -4.80
CA GLY A 304 -21.27 -12.95 -5.46
C GLY A 304 -20.49 -14.17 -5.96
N PRO A 305 -21.18 -15.19 -6.50
CA PRO A 305 -20.54 -16.34 -7.12
C PRO A 305 -19.57 -15.95 -8.27
#